data_AF-A6GJX2-F1
#
_entry.id   AF-A6GJX2-F1
#
_cell.length_a   1.000
_cell.length_b   1.000
_cell.length_c   1.000
_cell.angle_alpha   90.00
_cell.angle_beta   90.00
_cell.angle_gamma   90.00
#
_symmetry.space_group_name_H-M   'P 1'
#
loop_
_entity.id
_entity.type
_entity.pdbx_description
1 polymer ?
#
loop_
_entity_poly.entity_id
_entity_poly.type
_entity_poly.pdbx_seq_one_letter_code
_entity_poly.pdbx_strand_id
1 'polypeptide(L)'
;MHINIQKLQAAKKNAKGFTLIELMIVVAILGILAVVAVPALQKYMRRAKTAEAKTQLAKIYDAASSFFKAEHADRGATAFISAGANVQDIAPHRCPHPDGSPTGGEAGITPPEAFNCNLGPGGRCIPAAGGGGAGYYDIALWNDNPVWNGLNYMQEQGHYFHYNFIAVNTITGYGTCQFTAQAFADLDDDSVFSTYERSGAGDIQGVNAAIGLYVDQEVE
;
A
#
# COMPACT_ATOMS: atom_id res chain seq x y z
N MET A 1 10.15 72.83 -45.38
CA MET A 1 10.63 71.45 -45.27
C MET A 1 9.44 70.58 -44.91
N HIS A 2 8.82 69.92 -45.91
CA HIS A 2 7.62 69.09 -45.72
C HIS A 2 8.06 67.63 -45.55
N ILE A 3 7.81 67.03 -44.39
CA ILE A 3 8.05 65.60 -44.15
C ILE A 3 6.81 64.83 -44.63
N ASN A 4 7.00 63.91 -45.58
CA ASN A 4 5.94 63.17 -46.25
C ASN A 4 5.70 61.82 -45.55
N ILE A 5 4.56 61.67 -44.85
CA ILE A 5 4.23 60.51 -43.99
C ILE A 5 3.45 59.43 -44.79
N GLN A 6 3.99 58.94 -45.91
CA GLN A 6 3.21 58.03 -46.78
C GLN A 6 3.62 56.56 -46.82
N LYS A 7 4.54 56.06 -46.01
CA LYS A 7 4.90 54.62 -46.07
C LYS A 7 5.11 53.96 -44.70
N LEU A 8 4.02 53.80 -43.95
CA LEU A 8 3.92 52.83 -42.84
C LEU A 8 2.58 52.06 -42.90
N GLN A 9 2.26 51.49 -44.07
CA GLN A 9 1.20 50.49 -44.17
C GLN A 9 1.81 49.14 -44.55
N ALA A 10 2.55 48.55 -43.61
CA ALA A 10 3.05 47.18 -43.73
C ALA A 10 2.04 46.21 -43.09
N ALA A 11 1.38 45.44 -43.96
CA ALA A 11 0.72 44.15 -43.70
C ALA A 11 -0.22 44.07 -42.47
N LYS A 12 -1.47 44.50 -42.64
CA LYS A 12 -2.58 44.04 -41.81
C LYS A 12 -2.78 42.54 -42.09
N LYS A 13 -2.12 41.68 -41.32
CA LYS A 13 -2.31 40.22 -41.41
C LYS A 13 -3.81 39.93 -41.30
N ASN A 14 -4.37 39.22 -42.28
CA ASN A 14 -5.74 38.73 -42.28
C ASN A 14 -5.92 37.75 -41.11
N ALA A 15 -6.24 38.28 -39.92
CA ALA A 15 -6.69 37.47 -38.79
C ALA A 15 -8.12 37.03 -39.11
N LYS A 16 -8.26 35.87 -39.76
CA LYS A 16 -9.55 35.18 -39.86
C LYS A 16 -9.91 34.74 -38.44
N GLY A 17 -10.98 35.32 -37.88
CA GLY A 17 -11.53 34.90 -36.59
C GLY A 17 -12.20 33.54 -36.70
N PHE A 18 -12.15 32.76 -35.61
CA PHE A 18 -12.89 31.50 -35.48
C PHE A 18 -14.39 31.79 -35.51
N THR A 19 -15.18 30.97 -36.21
CA THR A 19 -16.64 31.13 -36.20
C THR A 19 -17.23 30.51 -34.94
N LEU A 20 -18.34 31.10 -34.45
CA LEU A 20 -19.05 30.59 -33.27
C LEU A 20 -19.57 29.16 -33.52
N ILE A 21 -19.97 28.87 -34.77
CA ILE A 21 -20.43 27.53 -35.17
C ILE A 21 -19.31 26.49 -35.17
N GLU A 22 -18.09 26.84 -35.61
CA GLU A 22 -16.93 25.93 -35.52
C GLU A 22 -16.64 25.56 -34.07
N LEU A 23 -16.72 26.52 -33.15
CA LEU A 23 -16.53 26.24 -31.72
C LEU A 23 -17.62 25.30 -31.18
N MET A 24 -18.89 25.53 -31.56
CA MET A 24 -20.00 24.70 -31.08
C MET A 24 -19.87 23.22 -31.49
N ILE A 25 -19.45 22.97 -32.74
CA ILE A 25 -19.24 21.59 -33.23
C ILE A 25 -18.08 20.93 -32.48
N VAL A 26 -16.98 21.66 -32.23
CA VAL A 26 -15.83 21.13 -31.48
C VAL A 26 -16.24 20.72 -30.07
N VAL A 27 -17.00 21.56 -29.35
CA VAL A 27 -17.47 21.22 -28.00
C VAL A 27 -18.43 20.04 -28.02
N ALA A 28 -19.31 19.94 -29.03
CA ALA A 28 -20.23 18.80 -29.17
C ALA A 28 -19.46 17.47 -29.36
N ILE A 29 -18.43 17.45 -30.20
CA ILE A 29 -17.60 16.26 -30.42
C ILE A 29 -16.80 15.92 -29.16
N LEU A 30 -16.20 16.92 -28.49
CA LEU A 30 -15.48 16.70 -27.22
C LEU A 30 -16.39 16.14 -26.12
N GLY A 31 -17.66 16.57 -26.07
CA GLY A 31 -18.65 16.02 -25.14
C GLY A 31 -18.90 14.53 -25.34
N ILE A 32 -19.08 14.09 -26.60
CA ILE A 32 -19.28 12.66 -26.93
C ILE A 32 -18.05 11.83 -26.56
N LEU A 33 -16.85 12.33 -26.88
CA LEU A 33 -15.60 11.64 -26.55
C LEU A 33 -15.40 11.51 -25.03
N ALA A 34 -15.75 12.55 -24.26
CA ALA A 34 -15.60 12.54 -22.79
C ALA A 34 -16.46 11.44 -22.13
N VAL A 35 -17.69 11.24 -22.59
CA VAL A 35 -18.61 10.22 -22.03
C VAL A 35 -18.03 8.80 -22.14
N VAL A 36 -17.33 8.49 -23.24
CA VAL A 36 -16.72 7.17 -23.43
C VAL A 36 -15.36 7.08 -22.74
N ALA A 37 -14.58 8.17 -22.73
CA ALA A 37 -13.21 8.18 -22.22
C ALA A 37 -13.13 8.12 -20.68
N VAL A 38 -14.01 8.81 -19.97
CA VAL A 38 -13.98 8.90 -18.50
C VAL A 38 -14.10 7.53 -17.80
N PRO A 39 -15.13 6.69 -18.06
CA PRO A 39 -15.26 5.39 -17.39
C PRO A 39 -14.12 4.43 -17.76
N ALA A 40 -13.62 4.49 -18.99
CA ALA A 40 -12.48 3.69 -19.43
C ALA A 40 -11.20 4.09 -18.67
N LEU A 41 -10.97 5.39 -18.48
CA LEU A 41 -9.83 5.91 -17.72
C LEU A 41 -9.92 5.54 -16.23
N GLN A 42 -11.10 5.64 -15.62
CA GLN A 42 -11.33 5.24 -14.23
C GLN A 42 -10.98 3.76 -14.03
N LYS A 43 -11.48 2.87 -14.90
CA LYS A 43 -11.13 1.44 -14.86
C LYS A 43 -9.63 1.17 -15.02
N TYR A 44 -8.96 1.92 -15.88
CA TYR A 44 -7.50 1.81 -16.04
C TYR A 44 -6.75 2.24 -14.78
N MET A 45 -7.13 3.38 -14.18
CA MET A 45 -6.54 3.85 -12.93
C MET A 45 -6.74 2.84 -11.80
N ARG A 46 -7.95 2.28 -11.65
CA ARG A 46 -8.25 1.25 -10.65
C ARG A 46 -7.38 0.02 -10.81
N ARG A 47 -7.22 -0.50 -12.04
CA ARG A 47 -6.29 -1.61 -12.31
C ARG A 47 -4.82 -1.28 -11.97
N ALA A 48 -4.41 -0.02 -12.16
CA ALA A 48 -3.09 0.41 -11.77
C ALA A 48 -2.94 0.45 -10.24
N LYS A 49 -3.97 0.90 -9.51
CA LYS A 49 -4.02 0.85 -8.04
C LYS A 49 -3.94 -0.60 -7.55
N THR A 50 -4.72 -1.51 -8.11
CA THR A 50 -4.78 -2.91 -7.64
C THR A 50 -3.49 -3.70 -7.90
N ALA A 51 -2.72 -3.32 -8.92
CA ALA A 51 -1.36 -3.84 -9.12
C ALA A 51 -0.39 -3.46 -7.98
N GLU A 52 -0.61 -2.32 -7.31
CA GLU A 52 0.16 -1.91 -6.13
C GLU A 52 -0.06 -2.89 -4.98
N ALA A 53 -1.31 -3.25 -4.66
CA ALA A 53 -1.62 -4.21 -3.59
C ALA A 53 -0.87 -5.53 -3.78
N LYS A 54 -0.89 -6.09 -4.99
CA LYS A 54 -0.18 -7.34 -5.32
C LYS A 54 1.33 -7.22 -5.09
N THR A 55 1.91 -6.08 -5.47
CA THR A 55 3.34 -5.80 -5.31
C THR A 55 3.71 -5.63 -3.84
N GLN A 56 2.90 -4.93 -3.06
CA GLN A 56 3.18 -4.65 -1.65
C GLN A 56 2.97 -5.89 -0.78
N LEU A 57 1.93 -6.69 -1.04
CA LEU A 57 1.75 -8.00 -0.41
C LEU A 57 2.89 -8.98 -0.74
N ALA A 58 3.48 -8.89 -1.94
CA ALA A 58 4.68 -9.66 -2.26
C ALA A 58 5.88 -9.25 -1.41
N LYS A 59 6.09 -7.95 -1.20
CA LYS A 59 7.15 -7.46 -0.30
C LYS A 59 6.93 -7.85 1.15
N ILE A 60 5.68 -7.81 1.65
CA ILE A 60 5.36 -8.28 3.01
C ILE A 60 5.66 -9.78 3.13
N TYR A 61 5.33 -10.57 2.11
CA TYR A 61 5.67 -11.99 2.08
C TYR A 61 7.19 -12.23 2.09
N ASP A 62 7.96 -11.47 1.29
CA ASP A 62 9.42 -11.61 1.26
C ASP A 62 10.05 -11.19 2.59
N ALA A 63 9.52 -10.11 3.21
CA ALA A 63 9.88 -9.67 4.54
C ALA A 63 9.59 -10.77 5.58
N ALA A 64 8.40 -11.34 5.57
CA ALA A 64 8.04 -12.47 6.43
C ALA A 64 8.95 -13.67 6.18
N SER A 65 9.20 -14.03 4.92
CA SER A 65 10.08 -15.15 4.58
C SER A 65 11.52 -14.94 5.05
N SER A 66 12.05 -13.72 4.96
CA SER A 66 13.39 -13.40 5.44
C SER A 66 13.46 -13.41 6.96
N PHE A 67 12.42 -12.90 7.63
CA PHE A 67 12.28 -12.98 9.08
C PHE A 67 12.32 -14.44 9.54
N PHE A 68 11.50 -15.32 8.95
CA PHE A 68 11.47 -16.73 9.36
C PHE A 68 12.81 -17.44 9.20
N LYS A 69 13.55 -17.15 8.13
CA LYS A 69 14.84 -17.80 7.85
C LYS A 69 15.97 -17.29 8.74
N ALA A 70 15.81 -16.13 9.38
CA ALA A 70 16.78 -15.60 10.33
C ALA A 70 16.66 -16.29 11.69
N GLU A 71 17.76 -16.35 12.43
CA GLU A 71 17.78 -16.79 13.82
C GLU A 71 17.32 -15.65 14.71
N HIS A 72 16.27 -15.87 15.51
CA HIS A 72 15.75 -14.89 16.45
C HIS A 72 15.78 -15.40 17.88
N ALA A 73 16.28 -14.56 18.80
CA ALA A 73 16.23 -14.80 20.23
C ALA A 73 15.71 -13.56 20.95
N ASP A 74 14.92 -13.75 22.01
CA ASP A 74 14.42 -12.63 22.81
C ASP A 74 15.54 -12.00 23.63
N ARG A 75 15.60 -10.68 23.61
CA ARG A 75 16.51 -9.92 24.47
C ARG A 75 16.11 -10.17 25.93
N GLY A 76 17.04 -10.67 26.74
CA GLY A 76 16.79 -10.93 28.16
C GLY A 76 16.23 -12.32 28.46
N ALA A 77 16.19 -13.24 27.48
CA ALA A 77 16.00 -14.66 27.71
C ALA A 77 17.21 -15.30 28.44
N THR A 78 17.59 -14.76 29.59
CA THR A 78 18.53 -15.40 30.52
C THR A 78 17.71 -16.24 31.48
N ALA A 79 17.59 -17.53 31.21
CA ALA A 79 17.02 -18.47 32.16
C ALA A 79 18.09 -18.89 33.18
N PHE A 80 17.75 -18.88 34.47
CA PHE A 80 18.54 -19.63 35.46
C PHE A 80 18.40 -21.11 35.14
N ILE A 81 19.45 -21.72 34.60
CA ILE A 81 19.51 -23.16 34.40
C ILE A 81 19.90 -23.82 35.73
N SER A 82 19.08 -24.75 36.22
CA SER A 82 19.44 -25.61 37.34
C SER A 82 20.51 -26.62 36.92
N ALA A 83 21.24 -27.20 37.87
CA ALA A 83 22.23 -28.24 37.57
C ALA A 83 21.56 -29.41 36.83
N GLY A 84 21.97 -29.64 35.58
CA GLY A 84 21.41 -30.67 34.69
C GLY A 84 20.31 -30.20 33.72
N ALA A 85 19.94 -28.92 33.73
CA ALA A 85 19.03 -28.35 32.73
C ALA A 85 19.78 -27.99 31.43
N ASN A 86 19.12 -28.21 30.29
CA ASN A 86 19.60 -27.76 28.98
C ASN A 86 18.85 -26.49 28.57
N VAL A 87 19.54 -25.58 27.88
CA VAL A 87 18.85 -24.53 27.11
C VAL A 87 18.01 -25.27 26.07
N GLN A 88 16.68 -25.17 26.17
CA GLN A 88 15.79 -25.72 25.17
C GLN A 88 16.13 -25.02 23.85
N ASP A 89 16.37 -25.79 22.79
CA ASP A 89 16.50 -25.29 21.43
C ASP A 89 15.07 -24.91 20.97
N ILE A 90 14.53 -23.86 21.59
CA ILE A 90 13.25 -23.27 21.22
C ILE A 90 13.48 -22.67 19.84
N ALA A 91 12.97 -23.37 18.82
CA ALA A 91 13.38 -23.28 17.43
C ALA A 91 13.76 -21.85 16.97
N PRO A 92 14.85 -21.73 16.19
CA PRO A 92 15.32 -20.43 15.69
C PRO A 92 14.28 -19.70 14.83
N HIS A 93 13.29 -20.43 14.31
CA HIS A 93 12.24 -19.93 13.42
C HIS A 93 10.94 -19.66 14.21
N ARG A 94 10.55 -18.38 14.30
CA ARG A 94 9.34 -17.90 14.98
C ARG A 94 8.62 -16.84 14.16
N CYS A 95 7.32 -16.65 14.41
CA CYS A 95 6.56 -15.49 13.91
C CYS A 95 7.06 -14.16 14.51
N PRO A 96 6.96 -13.04 13.76
CA PRO A 96 6.96 -11.72 14.36
C PRO A 96 5.83 -11.64 15.39
N HIS A 97 6.14 -11.13 16.59
CA HIS A 97 5.15 -10.98 17.65
C HIS A 97 5.41 -9.74 18.51
N PRO A 98 4.37 -9.17 19.14
CA PRO A 98 4.53 -8.18 20.20
C PRO A 98 5.23 -8.76 21.42
N ASP A 99 5.87 -7.89 22.21
CA ASP A 99 6.47 -8.28 23.49
C ASP A 99 5.44 -8.97 24.40
N GLY A 100 5.79 -10.14 24.94
CA GLY A 100 4.91 -10.91 25.83
C GLY A 100 3.85 -11.78 25.13
N SER A 101 3.79 -11.82 23.80
CA SER A 101 2.86 -12.68 23.02
C SER A 101 3.60 -13.67 22.10
N PRO A 102 4.34 -14.66 22.64
CA PRO A 102 5.20 -15.53 21.83
C PRO A 102 4.45 -16.47 20.86
N THR A 103 3.13 -16.63 21.04
CA THR A 103 2.30 -17.53 20.23
C THR A 103 1.72 -16.89 18.97
N GLY A 104 1.93 -15.60 18.76
CA GLY A 104 1.39 -14.90 17.59
C GLY A 104 1.33 -13.39 17.78
N GLY A 105 1.23 -12.70 16.66
CA GLY A 105 1.20 -11.26 16.58
C GLY A 105 0.31 -10.78 15.46
N GLU A 106 -0.37 -9.68 15.70
CA GLU A 106 -1.07 -8.94 14.67
C GLU A 106 -0.52 -7.52 14.67
N ALA A 107 -0.15 -7.01 13.49
CA ALA A 107 0.30 -5.63 13.34
C ALA A 107 -0.87 -4.65 13.54
N GLY A 108 -2.08 -5.06 13.20
CA GLY A 108 -3.24 -4.19 13.14
C GLY A 108 -3.23 -3.38 11.84
N ILE A 109 -4.42 -2.95 11.45
CA ILE A 109 -4.62 -2.29 10.16
C ILE A 109 -3.88 -0.93 10.17
N THR A 110 -2.95 -0.78 9.24
CA THR A 110 -2.00 0.33 9.17
C THR A 110 -1.96 0.94 7.76
N PRO A 111 -2.32 2.22 7.59
CA PRO A 111 -3.03 3.06 8.58
C PRO A 111 -4.41 2.47 8.95
N PRO A 112 -5.02 2.85 10.09
CA PRO A 112 -6.33 2.33 10.51
C PRO A 112 -7.43 2.54 9.46
N GLU A 113 -8.41 1.64 9.38
CA GLU A 113 -9.51 1.71 8.38
C GLU A 113 -10.35 3.00 8.50
N ALA A 114 -10.43 3.58 9.71
CA ALA A 114 -11.12 4.86 9.92
C ALA A 114 -10.45 6.04 9.18
N PHE A 115 -9.25 5.84 8.66
CA PHE A 115 -8.49 6.85 7.95
C PHE A 115 -8.85 6.88 6.47
N ASN A 116 -9.51 7.93 5.99
CA ASN A 116 -9.83 8.02 4.56
C ASN A 116 -8.62 8.47 3.71
N CYS A 117 -8.04 7.52 2.98
CA CYS A 117 -6.92 7.76 2.07
C CYS A 117 -7.30 8.54 0.79
N ASN A 118 -8.57 8.54 0.38
CA ASN A 118 -9.05 9.29 -0.79
C ASN A 118 -8.92 10.81 -0.60
N LEU A 119 -8.82 11.28 0.64
CA LEU A 119 -8.62 12.70 0.95
C LEU A 119 -7.17 13.18 0.72
N GLY A 120 -6.23 12.27 0.53
CA GLY A 120 -4.84 12.62 0.27
C GLY A 120 -4.58 13.02 -1.18
N PRO A 121 -3.46 13.71 -1.46
CA PRO A 121 -3.04 14.01 -2.82
C PRO A 121 -3.01 12.77 -3.72
N GLY A 122 -3.79 12.79 -4.80
CA GLY A 122 -3.92 11.67 -5.74
C GLY A 122 -4.71 10.47 -5.20
N GLY A 123 -5.47 10.66 -4.12
CA GLY A 123 -6.28 9.62 -3.46
C GLY A 123 -5.43 8.58 -2.76
N ARG A 124 -4.37 9.01 -2.06
CA ARG A 124 -3.37 8.14 -1.42
C ARG A 124 -3.25 8.43 0.06
N CYS A 125 -2.97 7.40 0.85
CA CYS A 125 -2.46 7.55 2.20
C CYS A 125 -0.98 7.97 2.11
N ILE A 126 -0.62 9.10 2.72
CA ILE A 126 0.74 9.62 2.72
C ILE A 126 1.36 9.54 4.12
N PRO A 127 2.46 8.82 4.30
CA PRO A 127 3.19 8.84 5.57
C PRO A 127 3.86 10.20 5.80
N ALA A 128 3.72 10.74 7.01
CA ALA A 128 4.44 11.93 7.45
C ALA A 128 4.79 11.81 8.95
N ALA A 129 5.93 12.37 9.38
CA ALA A 129 6.31 12.36 10.78
C ALA A 129 5.35 13.22 11.62
N GLY A 130 4.68 12.63 12.61
CA GLY A 130 3.63 13.30 13.40
C GLY A 130 2.29 13.42 12.67
N GLY A 131 2.17 12.78 11.50
CA GLY A 131 0.99 12.84 10.65
C GLY A 131 0.83 14.16 9.89
N GLY A 132 -0.42 14.51 9.58
CA GLY A 132 -0.75 15.75 8.88
C GLY A 132 -2.26 15.96 8.76
N GLY A 133 -2.67 16.77 7.78
CA GLY A 133 -4.08 16.96 7.46
C GLY A 133 -4.70 15.73 6.77
N ALA A 134 -5.82 15.93 6.08
CA ALA A 134 -6.55 14.86 5.43
C ALA A 134 -5.66 14.05 4.44
N GLY A 135 -5.66 12.72 4.57
CA GLY A 135 -4.83 11.82 3.77
C GLY A 135 -3.36 11.69 4.20
N TYR A 136 -2.90 12.42 5.21
CA TYR A 136 -1.59 12.23 5.85
C TYR A 136 -1.72 11.53 7.20
N TYR A 137 -1.01 10.43 7.40
CA TYR A 137 -1.00 9.67 8.66
C TYR A 137 0.42 9.61 9.25
N ASP A 138 0.53 9.34 10.54
CA ASP A 138 1.83 9.30 11.20
C ASP A 138 2.63 8.04 10.81
N ILE A 139 3.84 8.23 10.31
CA ILE A 139 4.75 7.11 9.99
C ILE A 139 5.09 6.28 11.25
N ALA A 140 4.95 6.84 12.45
CA ALA A 140 5.12 6.12 13.72
C ALA A 140 4.25 4.86 13.82
N LEU A 141 3.10 4.81 13.13
CA LEU A 141 2.24 3.61 13.09
C LEU A 141 2.96 2.38 12.52
N TRP A 142 4.01 2.57 11.71
CA TRP A 142 4.88 1.49 11.24
C TRP A 142 6.09 1.28 12.16
N ASN A 143 6.78 2.36 12.51
CA ASN A 143 8.07 2.29 13.22
C ASN A 143 7.94 1.77 14.66
N ASP A 144 6.87 2.18 15.34
CA ASP A 144 6.63 1.85 16.75
C ASP A 144 5.87 0.51 16.88
N ASN A 145 5.44 -0.06 15.77
CA ASN A 145 4.71 -1.32 15.75
C ASN A 145 5.69 -2.51 15.81
N PRO A 146 5.60 -3.38 16.83
CA PRO A 146 6.57 -4.47 17.01
C PRO A 146 6.52 -5.50 15.87
N VAL A 147 5.35 -5.70 15.25
CA VAL A 147 5.19 -6.68 14.16
C VAL A 147 5.77 -6.13 12.86
N TRP A 148 5.47 -4.88 12.50
CA TRP A 148 6.04 -4.25 11.31
C TRP A 148 7.55 -4.05 11.41
N ASN A 149 8.02 -3.63 12.58
CA ASN A 149 9.44 -3.49 12.87
C ASN A 149 10.14 -4.85 12.82
N GLY A 150 9.54 -5.89 13.39
CA GLY A 150 10.02 -7.27 13.27
C GLY A 150 10.21 -7.68 11.81
N LEU A 151 9.21 -7.41 10.96
CA LEU A 151 9.29 -7.68 9.52
C LEU A 151 10.27 -6.77 8.75
N ASN A 152 10.79 -5.70 9.36
CA ASN A 152 11.51 -4.64 8.66
C ASN A 152 10.72 -4.12 7.43
N TYR A 153 9.41 -3.93 7.62
CA TYR A 153 8.51 -3.47 6.57
C TYR A 153 7.80 -2.18 6.99
N MET A 154 7.82 -1.18 6.12
CA MET A 154 7.09 0.07 6.28
C MET A 154 6.74 0.68 4.92
N GLN A 155 5.77 1.60 4.91
CA GLN A 155 5.45 2.41 3.75
C GLN A 155 6.01 3.83 3.92
N GLU A 156 7.07 4.14 3.18
CA GLU A 156 7.68 5.48 3.16
C GLU A 156 7.09 6.40 2.08
N GLN A 157 6.35 5.82 1.12
CA GLN A 157 5.74 6.54 0.00
C GLN A 157 4.21 6.51 0.07
N GLY A 158 3.58 7.42 -0.66
CA GLY A 158 2.13 7.46 -0.78
C GLY A 158 1.58 6.23 -1.50
N HIS A 159 0.64 5.55 -0.87
CA HIS A 159 0.05 4.28 -1.30
C HIS A 159 -1.48 4.32 -1.23
N TYR A 160 -2.15 3.32 -1.83
CA TYR A 160 -3.61 3.27 -1.89
C TYR A 160 -4.28 2.39 -0.83
N PHE A 161 -3.51 1.48 -0.20
CA PHE A 161 -4.07 0.42 0.63
C PHE A 161 -3.66 0.54 2.09
N HIS A 162 -4.59 0.17 2.97
CA HIS A 162 -4.35 -0.17 4.35
C HIS A 162 -3.79 -1.60 4.41
N TYR A 163 -2.83 -1.87 5.28
CA TYR A 163 -2.21 -3.18 5.38
C TYR A 163 -2.41 -3.77 6.76
N ASN A 164 -2.57 -5.09 6.82
CA ASN A 164 -2.49 -5.85 8.05
C ASN A 164 -1.55 -7.04 7.87
N PHE A 165 -0.97 -7.47 8.98
CA PHE A 165 -0.19 -8.70 9.03
C PHE A 165 -0.54 -9.45 10.30
N ILE A 166 -1.01 -10.67 10.13
CA ILE A 166 -1.40 -11.57 11.20
C ILE A 166 -0.49 -12.78 11.13
N ALA A 167 0.10 -13.18 12.26
CA ALA A 167 0.92 -14.37 12.35
C ALA A 167 0.60 -15.16 13.63
N VAL A 168 0.54 -16.49 13.51
CA VAL A 168 0.19 -17.40 14.59
C VAL A 168 1.14 -18.59 14.59
N ASN A 169 1.65 -18.95 15.76
CA ASN A 169 2.37 -20.19 16.01
C ASN A 169 1.36 -21.23 16.55
N THR A 170 1.20 -22.36 15.85
CA THR A 170 0.19 -23.39 16.18
C THR A 170 0.57 -24.30 17.35
N ILE A 171 1.79 -24.18 17.88
CA ILE A 171 2.24 -24.91 19.06
C ILE A 171 2.98 -23.89 19.93
N THR A 172 2.85 -24.00 21.25
CA THR A 172 3.60 -23.22 22.26
C THR A 172 5.13 -23.36 22.16
N GLY A 173 5.64 -23.98 21.09
CA GLY A 173 7.03 -24.07 20.70
C GLY A 173 7.18 -23.56 19.26
N TYR A 174 7.99 -22.51 19.14
CA TYR A 174 8.86 -22.19 18.04
C TYR A 174 9.01 -23.33 16.99
N GLY A 175 8.84 -23.02 15.70
CA GLY A 175 9.14 -23.96 14.60
C GLY A 175 8.11 -24.07 13.49
N THR A 176 6.87 -23.61 13.70
CA THR A 176 5.86 -23.47 12.63
C THR A 176 5.10 -22.18 12.80
N CYS A 177 5.19 -21.29 11.82
CA CYS A 177 4.44 -20.05 11.79
C CYS A 177 3.50 -20.02 10.59
N GLN A 178 2.22 -19.76 10.83
CA GLN A 178 1.29 -19.39 9.78
C GLN A 178 1.13 -17.87 9.79
N PHE A 179 1.11 -17.25 8.62
CA PHE A 179 0.89 -15.82 8.51
C PHE A 179 -0.05 -15.48 7.35
N THR A 180 -0.65 -14.31 7.48
CA THR A 180 -1.62 -13.75 6.55
C THR A 180 -1.32 -12.27 6.41
N ALA A 181 -0.95 -11.84 5.21
CA ALA A 181 -0.78 -10.44 4.85
C ALA A 181 -2.02 -9.97 4.10
N GLN A 182 -2.60 -8.86 4.53
CA GLN A 182 -3.84 -8.32 3.98
C GLN A 182 -3.65 -6.88 3.51
N ALA A 183 -4.35 -6.51 2.45
CA ALA A 183 -4.43 -5.15 1.93
C ALA A 183 -5.89 -4.78 1.64
N PHE A 184 -6.32 -3.63 2.13
CA PHE A 184 -7.69 -3.14 2.05
C PHE A 184 -7.69 -1.73 1.46
N ALA A 185 -8.62 -1.41 0.57
CA ALA A 185 -8.81 -0.03 0.11
C ALA A 185 -10.22 0.18 -0.42
N ASP A 186 -10.79 1.34 -0.10
CA ASP A 186 -11.97 1.88 -0.78
C ASP A 186 -11.47 2.76 -1.95
N LEU A 187 -11.52 2.22 -3.17
CA LEU A 187 -10.87 2.84 -4.33
C LEU A 187 -11.71 3.92 -5.04
N ASP A 188 -13.02 3.95 -4.79
CA ASP A 188 -14.00 4.87 -5.39
C ASP A 188 -14.95 5.59 -4.40
N ASP A 189 -14.65 5.51 -3.10
CA ASP A 189 -15.26 6.26 -1.99
C ASP A 189 -16.73 5.87 -1.72
N ASP A 190 -17.08 4.60 -1.94
CA ASP A 190 -18.44 4.06 -1.74
C ASP A 190 -18.60 3.26 -0.44
N SER A 191 -17.56 3.22 0.41
CA SER A 191 -17.47 2.46 1.66
C SER A 191 -17.46 0.94 1.50
N VAL A 192 -17.32 0.43 0.29
CA VAL A 192 -16.94 -0.97 0.02
C VAL A 192 -15.42 -1.03 -0.07
N PHE A 193 -14.84 -2.14 0.39
CA PHE A 193 -13.39 -2.32 0.40
C PHE A 193 -12.96 -3.44 -0.53
N SER A 194 -12.11 -3.09 -1.48
CA SER A 194 -11.27 -4.03 -2.21
C SER A 194 -10.30 -4.72 -1.26
N THR A 195 -10.41 -6.04 -1.11
CA THR A 195 -9.60 -6.83 -0.16
C THR A 195 -8.70 -7.81 -0.89
N TYR A 196 -7.43 -7.81 -0.52
CA TYR A 196 -6.41 -8.72 -1.04
C TYR A 196 -5.73 -9.43 0.12
N GLU A 197 -5.60 -10.75 0.03
CA GLU A 197 -4.95 -11.53 1.06
C GLU A 197 -3.96 -12.54 0.48
N ARG A 198 -2.79 -12.58 1.11
CA ARG A 198 -1.77 -13.60 0.85
C ARG A 198 -1.43 -14.32 2.15
N SER A 199 -1.74 -15.61 2.18
CA SER A 199 -1.42 -16.49 3.30
C SER A 199 -0.19 -17.34 3.00
N GLY A 200 0.57 -17.67 4.04
CA GLY A 200 1.78 -18.49 3.98
C GLY A 200 2.06 -19.20 5.28
N ALA A 201 2.99 -20.15 5.23
CA ALA A 201 3.47 -20.87 6.39
C ALA A 201 4.99 -21.09 6.29
N GLY A 202 5.69 -20.89 7.40
CA GLY A 202 7.10 -21.17 7.56
C GLY A 202 7.32 -22.29 8.57
N ASP A 203 8.20 -23.23 8.25
CA ASP A 203 8.71 -24.24 9.16
C ASP A 203 10.23 -24.42 8.99
N ILE A 204 10.80 -25.44 9.64
CA ILE A 204 12.22 -25.79 9.54
C ILE A 204 12.69 -26.15 8.11
N GLN A 205 11.78 -26.46 7.18
CA GLN A 205 12.09 -26.76 5.79
C GLN A 205 12.06 -25.50 4.91
N GLY A 206 11.54 -24.38 5.43
CA GLY A 206 11.49 -23.09 4.76
C GLY A 206 10.11 -22.47 4.80
N VAL A 207 9.88 -21.50 3.91
CA VAL A 207 8.64 -20.71 3.87
C VAL A 207 7.92 -20.98 2.55
N ASN A 208 6.65 -21.33 2.66
CA ASN A 208 5.76 -21.60 1.55
C ASN A 208 4.60 -20.62 1.58
N ALA A 209 4.15 -20.19 0.40
CA ALA A 209 2.94 -19.37 0.24
C ALA A 209 1.81 -20.19 -0.34
N ALA A 210 0.57 -19.78 -0.09
CA ALA A 210 -0.52 -20.13 -0.97
C ALA A 210 -0.17 -19.72 -2.42
N ILE A 211 -0.45 -20.59 -3.38
CA ILE A 211 -0.18 -20.36 -4.82
C ILE A 211 -0.98 -19.17 -5.35
N GLY A 212 -2.14 -18.91 -4.75
CA GLY A 212 -3.04 -17.83 -5.13
C GLY A 212 -3.02 -16.64 -4.17
N LEU A 213 -3.46 -15.51 -4.70
CA LEU A 213 -3.88 -14.36 -3.92
C LEU A 213 -5.40 -14.44 -3.76
N TYR A 214 -5.90 -14.37 -2.53
CA TYR A 214 -7.33 -14.16 -2.32
C TYR A 214 -7.65 -12.72 -2.70
N VAL A 215 -8.71 -12.55 -3.49
CA VAL A 215 -9.15 -11.25 -3.97
C VAL A 215 -10.65 -11.17 -3.81
N ASP A 216 -11.11 -10.16 -3.09
CA ASP A 216 -12.50 -9.76 -3.03
C ASP A 216 -12.63 -8.34 -3.60
N GLN A 217 -13.67 -8.12 -4.40
CA GLN A 217 -13.92 -6.84 -5.08
C GLN A 217 -12.69 -6.31 -5.86
N GLU A 218 -12.06 -7.12 -6.74
CA GLU A 218 -10.80 -6.74 -7.44
C GLU A 218 -10.86 -5.39 -8.18
N VAL A 219 -12.05 -4.99 -8.60
CA VAL A 219 -12.28 -3.75 -9.34
C VAL A 219 -13.61 -3.16 -8.88
N GLU A 220 -13.65 -2.66 -7.65
CA GLU A 220 -14.33 -1.37 -7.41
C GLU A 220 -13.78 -0.39 -8.44
#